data_AF-A0A453DB85-F1
#
_entry.id   AF-A0A453DB85-F1
#
_cell.length_a   1.000
_cell.length_b   1.000
_cell.length_c   1.000
_cell.angle_alpha   90.00
_cell.angle_beta   90.00
_cell.angle_gamma   90.00
#
_symmetry.space_group_name_H-M   'P 1'
#
loop_
_entity.id
_entity.type
_entity.pdbx_description
1 polymer ?
#
loop_
_entity_poly.entity_id
_entity_poly.type
_entity_poly.pdbx_seq_one_letter_code
_entity_poly.pdbx_strand_id
1 'polypeptide(L)'
;GMDAQVSYGFHSERKKNPEKFKNQLSNQGTYAKLGLKQGWFAPSLTHSSSRNISQLAKVKIMKRPGGKWEELKIPSSIRSIICLNLPSFSGGFNPWGTPGTRKKQDRDLTAPYVDDGLIEVVGFRDAWHGLVLLAPNGHGTRLAQAHRIRFEFHKGAADHTFMRVDGEPWKQPLPSNDETVVVEISHLRQVTMLANGHCKSKSVEEPLTPSSHGHENDDSDSLEDEDEWKEGRKKFGAADTFKLPDEVDIAHLS
;
A
#
# COMPACT_ATOMS: atom_id res chain seq x y z
N GLY A 1 -7.32 -3.53 -7.24
CA GLY A 1 -6.69 -2.21 -7.41
C GLY A 1 -5.55 -2.30 -8.40
N MET A 2 -4.87 -1.18 -8.61
CA MET A 2 -3.71 -1.05 -9.49
C MET A 2 -2.67 -2.15 -9.21
N ASP A 3 -1.85 -2.09 -8.14
CA ASP A 3 -0.69 -3.02 -7.93
C ASP A 3 -1.01 -4.52 -8.22
N ALA A 4 -2.20 -4.96 -7.81
CA ALA A 4 -2.70 -6.30 -8.08
C ALA A 4 -2.81 -6.66 -9.57
N GLN A 5 -3.17 -5.72 -10.44
CA GLN A 5 -3.26 -5.92 -11.90
C GLN A 5 -1.88 -6.12 -12.55
N VAL A 6 -0.85 -5.37 -12.12
CA VAL A 6 0.53 -5.60 -12.58
C VAL A 6 1.04 -6.93 -12.07
N SER A 7 0.82 -7.21 -10.77
CA SER A 7 1.18 -8.48 -10.16
C SER A 7 0.52 -9.67 -10.87
N TYR A 8 -0.77 -9.59 -11.21
CA TYR A 8 -1.48 -10.63 -11.96
C TYR A 8 -0.89 -10.83 -13.35
N GLY A 9 -0.61 -9.75 -14.08
CA GLY A 9 0.02 -9.80 -15.40
C GLY A 9 1.39 -10.47 -15.34
N PHE A 10 2.22 -10.06 -14.37
CA PHE A 10 3.54 -10.63 -14.13
C PHE A 10 3.46 -12.11 -13.78
N HIS A 11 2.58 -12.50 -12.86
CA HIS A 11 2.39 -13.90 -12.45
C HIS A 11 1.91 -14.77 -13.61
N SER A 12 0.99 -14.26 -14.43
CA SER A 12 0.48 -14.95 -15.61
C SER A 12 1.57 -15.16 -16.66
N GLU A 13 2.39 -14.15 -16.92
CA GLU A 13 3.50 -14.23 -17.88
C GLU A 13 4.57 -15.21 -17.41
N ARG A 14 4.90 -15.16 -16.11
CA ARG A 14 5.84 -16.09 -15.45
C ARG A 14 5.36 -17.53 -15.51
N LYS A 15 4.07 -17.78 -15.28
CA LYS A 15 3.49 -19.13 -15.41
C LYS A 15 3.55 -19.67 -16.85
N LYS A 16 3.39 -18.80 -17.84
CA LYS A 16 3.43 -19.18 -19.27
C LYS A 16 4.85 -19.39 -19.80
N ASN A 17 5.82 -18.62 -19.32
CA ASN A 17 7.19 -18.59 -19.84
C ASN A 17 8.23 -18.68 -18.70
N PRO A 18 8.22 -19.73 -17.86
CA PRO A 18 9.05 -19.80 -16.66
C PRO A 18 10.54 -19.64 -16.94
N GLU A 19 11.01 -20.00 -18.13
CA GLU A 19 12.39 -19.87 -18.58
C GLU A 19 12.88 -18.42 -18.65
N LYS A 20 11.98 -17.45 -18.88
CA LYS A 20 12.31 -16.02 -18.96
C LYS A 20 12.46 -15.34 -17.60
N PHE A 21 12.02 -16.00 -16.52
CA PHE A 21 11.91 -15.39 -15.19
C PHE A 21 12.94 -15.91 -14.17
N LYS A 22 14.05 -16.46 -14.67
CA LYS A 22 15.14 -17.01 -13.84
C LYS A 22 16.03 -15.95 -13.20
N ASN A 23 16.02 -14.73 -13.74
CA ASN A 23 16.92 -13.65 -13.33
C ASN A 23 16.16 -12.50 -12.69
N GLN A 24 16.63 -12.02 -11.54
CA GLN A 24 16.00 -10.96 -10.74
C GLN A 24 15.85 -9.64 -11.51
N LEU A 25 16.90 -9.18 -12.20
CA LEU A 25 16.86 -7.96 -13.02
C LEU A 25 15.84 -8.05 -14.16
N SER A 26 15.76 -9.22 -14.82
CA SER A 26 14.79 -9.48 -15.87
C SER A 26 13.35 -9.45 -15.34
N ASN A 27 13.15 -10.00 -14.14
CA ASN A 27 11.87 -9.97 -13.44
C ASN A 27 11.44 -8.53 -13.12
N GLN A 28 12.35 -7.73 -12.57
CA GLN A 28 12.11 -6.31 -12.28
C GLN A 28 11.77 -5.51 -13.54
N GLY A 29 12.57 -5.67 -14.61
CA GLY A 29 12.31 -4.99 -15.89
C GLY A 29 10.97 -5.38 -16.51
N THR A 30 10.59 -6.65 -16.42
CA THR A 30 9.27 -7.13 -16.87
C THR A 30 8.13 -6.52 -16.06
N TYR A 31 8.29 -6.43 -14.73
CA TYR A 31 7.30 -5.80 -13.85
C TYR A 31 7.12 -4.31 -14.19
N ALA A 32 8.22 -3.56 -14.35
CA ALA A 32 8.20 -2.16 -14.74
C ALA A 32 7.52 -1.94 -16.11
N LYS A 33 7.87 -2.77 -17.10
CA LYS A 33 7.25 -2.74 -18.43
C LYS A 33 5.75 -2.98 -18.38
N LEU A 34 5.28 -3.89 -17.53
CA LEU A 34 3.85 -4.14 -17.34
C LEU A 34 3.15 -2.96 -16.67
N GLY A 35 3.77 -2.31 -15.68
CA GLY A 35 3.26 -1.09 -15.06
C GLY A 35 3.07 0.06 -16.07
N LEU A 36 4.07 0.28 -16.93
CA LEU A 36 3.99 1.28 -18.00
C LEU A 36 2.90 0.94 -19.02
N LYS A 37 2.84 -0.30 -19.49
CA LYS A 37 1.83 -0.77 -20.46
C LYS A 37 0.40 -0.65 -19.96
N GLN A 38 0.19 -0.81 -18.65
CA GLN A 38 -1.13 -0.68 -18.07
C GLN A 38 -1.57 0.79 -17.93
N GLY A 39 -0.72 1.76 -18.26
CA GLY A 39 -1.11 3.17 -18.35
C GLY A 39 -1.16 3.91 -17.03
N TRP A 40 -0.57 3.37 -15.97
CA TRP A 40 -0.71 3.95 -14.63
C TRP A 40 0.07 5.24 -14.39
N PHE A 41 1.05 5.51 -15.24
CA PHE A 41 1.77 6.78 -15.28
C PHE A 41 1.06 7.81 -16.17
N ALA A 42 0.06 7.39 -16.94
CA ALA A 42 -0.83 8.27 -17.71
C ALA A 42 -2.32 7.90 -17.49
N PRO A 43 -2.83 7.96 -16.23
CA PRO A 43 -4.13 7.44 -15.89
C PRO A 43 -5.30 8.22 -16.51
N SER A 44 -5.08 9.47 -16.92
CA SER A 44 -6.06 10.32 -17.60
C SER A 44 -6.28 9.93 -19.06
N LEU A 45 -5.28 9.30 -19.69
CA LEU A 45 -5.29 8.94 -21.12
C LEU A 45 -5.72 7.49 -21.37
N THR A 46 -5.53 6.61 -20.39
CA THR A 46 -5.60 5.15 -20.58
C THR A 46 -6.65 4.47 -19.71
N HIS A 47 -7.17 5.16 -18.70
CA HIS A 47 -8.21 4.64 -17.82
C HIS A 47 -9.42 5.58 -17.83
N SER A 48 -10.59 5.03 -18.20
CA SER A 48 -11.86 5.70 -17.95
C SER A 48 -11.98 6.08 -16.47
N SER A 49 -12.60 7.24 -16.20
CA SER A 49 -12.94 7.70 -14.85
C SER A 49 -13.78 6.68 -14.07
N SER A 50 -14.41 5.73 -14.77
CA SER A 50 -15.18 4.58 -14.27
C SER A 50 -14.37 3.54 -13.47
N ARG A 51 -13.07 3.76 -13.23
CA ARG A 51 -12.17 2.81 -12.56
C ARG A 51 -11.76 3.24 -11.14
N ASN A 52 -12.41 4.26 -10.56
CA ASN A 52 -12.19 4.61 -9.16
C ASN A 52 -12.88 3.60 -8.21
N ILE A 53 -12.38 3.50 -6.98
CA ILE A 53 -12.89 2.49 -6.04
C ILE A 53 -14.31 2.82 -5.57
N SER A 54 -14.66 4.10 -5.41
CA SER A 54 -15.98 4.52 -4.93
C SER A 54 -17.12 4.23 -5.91
N GLN A 55 -16.84 4.09 -7.20
CA GLN A 55 -17.80 3.63 -8.21
C GLN A 55 -17.83 2.11 -8.36
N LEU A 56 -16.78 1.42 -7.92
CA LEU A 56 -16.66 -0.03 -8.01
C LEU A 56 -17.28 -0.74 -6.82
N ALA A 57 -17.13 -0.17 -5.62
CA ALA A 57 -17.61 -0.76 -4.39
C ALA A 57 -17.95 0.28 -3.32
N LYS A 58 -18.97 -0.05 -2.54
CA LYS A 58 -19.22 0.58 -1.25
C LYS A 58 -18.28 -0.06 -0.21
N VAL A 59 -17.50 0.76 0.47
CA VAL A 59 -16.58 0.28 1.50
C VAL A 59 -17.13 0.63 2.87
N LYS A 60 -17.23 -0.38 3.73
CA LYS A 60 -17.66 -0.23 5.12
C LYS A 60 -16.55 -0.66 6.05
N ILE A 61 -16.44 0.01 7.20
CA ILE A 61 -15.48 -0.29 8.25
C ILE A 61 -16.20 -0.49 9.58
N MET A 62 -15.59 -1.28 10.44
CA MET A 62 -16.00 -1.43 11.84
C MET A 62 -14.85 -0.95 12.72
N LYS A 63 -15.02 0.21 13.36
CA LYS A 63 -13.95 0.83 14.17
C LYS A 63 -13.70 0.13 15.49
N ARG A 64 -14.73 -0.49 16.09
CA ARG A 64 -14.65 -1.17 17.40
C ARG A 64 -15.11 -2.63 17.29
N PRO A 65 -14.55 -3.58 18.06
CA PRO A 65 -15.04 -4.95 18.08
C PRO A 65 -16.54 -5.01 18.43
N GLY A 66 -17.33 -5.73 17.65
CA GLY A 66 -18.79 -5.81 17.84
C GLY A 66 -19.55 -4.50 17.58
N GLY A 67 -18.88 -3.47 17.06
CA GLY A 67 -19.49 -2.18 16.75
C GLY A 67 -20.38 -2.21 15.50
N LYS A 68 -20.88 -1.03 15.12
CA LYS A 68 -21.66 -0.86 13.89
C LYS A 68 -20.75 -0.73 12.67
N TRP A 69 -21.26 -1.15 11.52
CA TRP A 69 -20.63 -0.86 10.23
C TRP A 69 -20.89 0.60 9.86
N GLU A 70 -19.82 1.32 9.53
CA GLU A 70 -19.83 2.69 9.05
C GLU A 70 -19.34 2.73 7.60
N GLU A 71 -19.95 3.55 6.77
CA GLU A 71 -19.48 3.76 5.40
C GLU A 71 -18.20 4.60 5.39
N LEU A 72 -17.15 4.07 4.76
CA LEU A 72 -15.89 4.76 4.60
C LEU A 72 -15.98 5.73 3.42
N LYS A 73 -15.85 7.03 3.70
CA LYS A 73 -15.79 8.06 2.66
C LYS A 73 -14.45 7.95 1.90
N ILE A 74 -14.52 7.49 0.65
CA ILE A 74 -13.36 7.37 -0.23
C ILE A 74 -13.35 8.53 -1.22
N PRO A 75 -12.29 9.36 -1.26
CA PRO A 75 -12.15 10.39 -2.29
C PRO A 75 -12.22 9.79 -3.69
N SER A 76 -12.92 10.44 -4.62
CA SER A 76 -13.09 9.96 -6.00
C SER A 76 -11.77 9.80 -6.78
N SER A 77 -10.69 10.41 -6.30
CA SER A 77 -9.35 10.28 -6.86
C SER A 77 -8.67 8.95 -6.51
N ILE A 78 -9.16 8.20 -5.52
CA ILE A 78 -8.56 6.93 -5.09
C ILE A 78 -8.96 5.80 -6.05
N ARG A 79 -7.94 5.15 -6.62
CA ARG A 79 -8.08 4.05 -7.59
C ARG A 79 -7.59 2.70 -7.06
N SER A 80 -6.92 2.70 -5.92
CA SER A 80 -6.53 1.48 -5.21
C SER A 80 -6.52 1.68 -3.71
N ILE A 81 -6.94 0.64 -3.00
CA ILE A 81 -6.86 0.55 -1.55
C ILE A 81 -5.91 -0.59 -1.19
N ILE A 82 -5.08 -0.35 -0.19
CA ILE A 82 -4.23 -1.34 0.47
C ILE A 82 -4.71 -1.44 1.92
N CYS A 83 -4.98 -2.67 2.36
CA CYS A 83 -5.26 -3.00 3.75
C CYS A 83 -4.01 -3.64 4.35
N LEU A 84 -3.49 -3.08 5.43
CA LEU A 84 -2.27 -3.54 6.07
C LEU A 84 -2.61 -4.09 7.46
N ASN A 85 -1.99 -5.21 7.80
CA ASN A 85 -1.91 -5.74 9.17
C ASN A 85 -0.48 -5.60 9.74
N LEU A 86 0.47 -5.23 8.90
CA LEU A 86 1.87 -5.03 9.27
C LEU A 86 2.30 -3.65 8.76
N PRO A 87 3.21 -2.94 9.46
CA PRO A 87 3.63 -1.59 9.10
C PRO A 87 4.56 -1.53 7.87
N SER A 88 4.67 -2.64 7.13
CA SER A 88 5.49 -2.73 5.93
C SER A 88 4.73 -3.40 4.79
N PHE A 89 4.91 -2.86 3.59
CA PHE A 89 4.30 -3.31 2.35
C PHE A 89 5.37 -3.43 1.25
N SER A 90 5.21 -4.43 0.37
CA SER A 90 5.95 -4.63 -0.88
C SER A 90 7.41 -4.15 -0.88
N GLY A 91 8.33 -4.96 -0.38
CA GLY A 91 9.76 -4.58 -0.37
C GLY A 91 10.13 -3.63 0.78
N GLY A 92 9.30 -3.51 1.82
CA GLY A 92 9.65 -2.83 3.07
C GLY A 92 9.23 -1.36 3.16
N PHE A 93 8.45 -0.88 2.19
CA PHE A 93 7.84 0.46 2.22
C PHE A 93 6.81 0.59 3.34
N ASN A 94 6.58 1.80 3.83
CA ASN A 94 5.56 2.09 4.85
C ASN A 94 4.47 3.00 4.28
N PRO A 95 3.45 2.45 3.61
CA PRO A 95 2.38 3.25 3.01
C PRO A 95 1.49 3.96 4.05
N TRP A 96 1.47 3.49 5.30
CA TRP A 96 0.79 4.19 6.39
C TRP A 96 1.61 5.39 6.90
N GLY A 97 2.94 5.30 6.92
CA GLY A 97 3.82 6.33 7.48
C GLY A 97 3.56 6.58 8.97
N THR A 98 3.88 7.79 9.44
CA THR A 98 3.61 8.23 10.82
C THR A 98 2.51 9.30 10.81
N PRO A 99 1.32 9.07 11.40
CA PRO A 99 0.30 10.12 11.46
C PRO A 99 0.78 11.30 12.32
N GLY A 100 0.73 12.50 11.75
CA GLY A 100 1.04 13.74 12.46
C GLY A 100 0.05 14.03 13.59
N THR A 101 0.49 14.78 14.60
CA THR A 101 -0.24 15.08 15.84
C THR A 101 -1.66 15.65 15.61
N ARG A 102 -1.84 16.58 14.67
CA ARG A 102 -3.16 17.16 14.33
C ARG A 102 -4.13 16.12 13.74
N LYS A 103 -3.65 15.16 12.94
CA LYS A 103 -4.49 14.10 12.33
C LYS A 103 -4.87 12.99 13.30
N LYS A 104 -4.13 12.83 14.41
CA LYS A 104 -4.52 11.93 15.51
C LYS A 104 -5.81 12.41 16.19
N GLN A 105 -5.99 13.73 16.31
CA GLN A 105 -7.13 14.33 17.02
C GLN A 105 -8.42 14.41 16.18
N ASP A 106 -8.31 14.59 14.86
CA ASP A 106 -9.48 14.81 13.99
C ASP A 106 -10.06 13.52 13.38
N ARG A 107 -9.25 12.47 13.22
CA ARG A 107 -9.64 11.25 12.48
C ARG A 107 -9.41 9.95 13.25
N ASP A 108 -9.10 10.02 14.55
CA ASP A 108 -8.78 8.87 15.41
C ASP A 108 -7.70 7.95 14.83
N LEU A 109 -6.69 8.51 14.15
CA LEU A 109 -5.61 7.73 13.53
C LEU A 109 -4.44 7.59 14.51
N THR A 110 -3.96 6.38 14.71
CA THR A 110 -2.84 6.05 15.59
C THR A 110 -1.63 5.56 14.80
N ALA A 111 -0.49 5.43 15.48
CA ALA A 111 0.62 4.67 14.91
C ALA A 111 0.16 3.22 14.66
N PRO A 112 0.70 2.55 13.62
CA PRO A 112 0.33 1.17 13.32
C PRO A 112 1.03 0.22 14.31
N TYR A 113 0.28 -0.70 14.90
CA TYR A 113 0.80 -1.76 15.76
C TYR A 113 0.42 -3.12 15.21
N VAL A 114 1.18 -4.17 15.56
CA VAL A 114 0.91 -5.52 15.04
C VAL A 114 -0.07 -6.33 15.90
N ASP A 115 -0.44 -5.80 17.06
CA ASP A 115 -1.22 -6.45 18.10
C ASP A 115 -2.36 -5.60 18.65
N ASP A 116 -2.66 -4.45 18.04
CA ASP A 116 -3.82 -3.61 18.38
C ASP A 116 -5.14 -4.11 17.78
N GLY A 117 -5.08 -5.12 16.91
CA GLY A 117 -6.24 -5.68 16.21
C GLY A 117 -6.81 -4.78 15.11
N LEU A 118 -6.07 -3.73 14.71
CA LEU A 118 -6.47 -2.79 13.67
C LEU A 118 -5.88 -3.18 12.31
N ILE A 119 -6.57 -2.73 11.27
CA ILE A 119 -6.15 -2.80 9.87
C ILE A 119 -6.00 -1.36 9.38
N GLU A 120 -4.80 -0.99 8.93
CA GLU A 120 -4.57 0.29 8.28
C GLU A 120 -5.09 0.26 6.85
N VAL A 121 -5.95 1.20 6.51
CA VAL A 121 -6.56 1.35 5.18
C VAL A 121 -5.96 2.56 4.49
N VAL A 122 -5.19 2.31 3.42
CA VAL A 122 -4.46 3.35 2.67
C VAL A 122 -4.92 3.37 1.22
N GLY A 123 -5.19 4.57 0.69
CA GLY A 123 -5.58 4.80 -0.68
C GLY A 123 -4.45 5.38 -1.55
N PHE A 124 -4.39 4.96 -2.82
CA PHE A 124 -3.51 5.52 -3.84
C PHE A 124 -4.30 5.98 -5.07
N ARG A 125 -3.76 6.98 -5.76
CA ARG A 125 -4.40 7.67 -6.88
C ARG A 125 -3.94 7.10 -8.21
N ASP A 126 -2.64 6.90 -8.35
CA ASP A 126 -1.96 6.46 -9.55
C ASP A 126 -0.56 5.90 -9.20
N ALA A 127 0.23 5.53 -10.20
CA ALA A 127 1.60 5.06 -9.99
C ALA A 127 2.51 6.16 -9.43
N TRP A 128 2.30 7.43 -9.79
CA TRP A 128 3.08 8.56 -9.27
C TRP A 128 2.90 8.72 -7.76
N HIS A 129 1.66 8.62 -7.29
CA HIS A 129 1.37 8.58 -5.85
C HIS A 129 1.96 7.33 -5.18
N GLY A 130 2.19 6.24 -5.91
CA GLY A 130 2.93 5.08 -5.40
C GLY A 130 4.43 5.36 -5.21
N LEU A 131 5.05 6.15 -6.10
CA LEU A 131 6.48 6.49 -6.01
C LEU A 131 6.82 7.34 -4.78
N VAL A 132 5.84 8.03 -4.17
CA VAL A 132 6.09 8.79 -2.94
C VAL A 132 6.67 7.90 -1.84
N LEU A 133 6.36 6.60 -1.83
CA LEU A 133 6.88 5.65 -0.84
C LEU A 133 8.41 5.49 -0.88
N LEU A 134 9.07 5.95 -1.94
CA LEU A 134 10.54 6.00 -2.04
C LEU A 134 11.12 7.14 -1.19
N ALA A 135 10.35 8.19 -0.90
CA ALA A 135 10.78 9.30 -0.06
C ALA A 135 10.70 8.93 1.43
N PRO A 136 11.59 9.45 2.30
CA PRO A 136 11.65 9.09 3.73
C PRO A 136 10.33 9.25 4.48
N ASN A 137 9.52 10.25 4.13
CA ASN A 137 8.24 10.57 4.78
C ASN A 137 7.02 10.34 3.87
N GLY A 138 7.23 9.75 2.69
CA GLY A 138 6.15 9.55 1.75
C GLY A 138 5.21 8.44 2.19
N HIS A 139 3.92 8.73 2.10
CA HIS A 139 2.85 7.82 2.53
C HIS A 139 1.66 7.95 1.58
N GLY A 140 0.80 6.93 1.54
CA GLY A 140 -0.45 7.02 0.80
C GLY A 140 -1.50 7.86 1.53
N THR A 141 -2.70 7.97 0.96
CA THR A 141 -3.82 8.65 1.65
C THR A 141 -4.37 7.75 2.75
N ARG A 142 -4.19 8.13 4.02
CA ARG A 142 -4.77 7.41 5.17
C ARG A 142 -6.29 7.54 5.15
N LEU A 143 -6.99 6.43 4.95
CA LEU A 143 -8.45 6.41 4.85
C LEU A 143 -9.07 6.10 6.21
N ALA A 144 -8.60 5.06 6.89
CA ALA A 144 -9.07 4.64 8.21
C ALA A 144 -8.10 3.65 8.88
N GLN A 145 -8.28 3.46 10.18
CA GLN A 145 -7.90 2.23 10.90
C GLN A 145 -9.19 1.55 11.38
N ALA A 146 -9.28 0.23 11.25
CA ALA A 146 -10.51 -0.51 11.56
C ALA A 146 -10.23 -1.96 11.97
N HIS A 147 -11.09 -2.54 12.80
CA HIS A 147 -11.03 -3.96 13.16
C HIS A 147 -11.51 -4.89 12.05
N ARG A 148 -12.46 -4.40 11.23
CA ARG A 148 -12.98 -5.09 10.05
C ARG A 148 -13.21 -4.09 8.94
N ILE A 149 -12.99 -4.54 7.71
CA ILE A 149 -13.31 -3.80 6.49
C ILE A 149 -14.07 -4.71 5.53
N ARG A 150 -15.08 -4.15 4.88
CA ARG A 150 -15.94 -4.85 3.92
C ARG A 150 -16.01 -4.05 2.62
N PHE A 151 -15.79 -4.72 1.50
CA PHE A 151 -15.99 -4.23 0.15
C PHE A 151 -17.26 -4.86 -0.41
N GLU A 152 -18.29 -4.05 -0.64
CA GLU A 152 -19.55 -4.46 -1.26
C GLU A 152 -19.55 -3.96 -2.70
N PHE A 153 -19.26 -4.85 -3.65
CA PHE A 153 -19.09 -4.48 -5.05
C PHE A 153 -20.41 -4.18 -5.75
N HIS A 154 -20.44 -3.13 -6.55
CA HIS A 154 -21.62 -2.70 -7.29
C HIS A 154 -21.86 -3.57 -8.52
N LYS A 155 -23.14 -3.94 -8.73
CA LYS A 155 -23.60 -4.66 -9.92
C LYS A 155 -23.29 -3.89 -11.19
N GLY A 156 -22.74 -4.57 -12.19
CA GLY A 156 -22.47 -4.00 -13.51
C GLY A 156 -21.39 -2.91 -13.55
N ALA A 157 -20.68 -2.66 -12.45
CA ALA A 157 -19.60 -1.67 -12.42
C ALA A 157 -18.38 -2.12 -13.23
N ALA A 158 -18.07 -3.43 -13.23
CA ALA A 158 -17.09 -4.09 -14.08
C ALA A 158 -17.29 -5.61 -14.03
N ASP A 159 -16.73 -6.36 -14.99
CA ASP A 159 -16.78 -7.83 -14.99
C ASP A 159 -15.91 -8.45 -13.88
N HIS A 160 -14.81 -7.78 -13.54
CA HIS A 160 -13.85 -8.25 -12.55
C HIS A 160 -13.05 -7.09 -11.96
N THR A 161 -12.42 -7.34 -10.82
CA THR A 161 -11.37 -6.50 -10.25
C THR A 161 -10.13 -7.33 -9.95
N PHE A 162 -8.96 -6.71 -9.99
CA PHE A 162 -7.71 -7.39 -9.63
C PHE A 162 -7.48 -7.26 -8.13
N MET A 163 -7.20 -8.37 -7.47
CA MET A 163 -6.90 -8.43 -6.04
C MET A 163 -5.57 -9.14 -5.81
N ARG A 164 -4.95 -8.85 -4.67
CA ARG A 164 -3.67 -9.42 -4.25
C ARG A 164 -3.65 -9.52 -2.73
N VAL A 165 -3.25 -10.67 -2.21
CA VAL A 165 -3.06 -10.92 -0.78
C VAL A 165 -1.72 -11.64 -0.63
N ASP A 166 -0.85 -11.14 0.24
CA ASP A 166 0.45 -11.74 0.61
C ASP A 166 1.30 -12.28 -0.54
N GLY A 167 1.23 -11.62 -1.70
CA GLY A 167 2.00 -11.98 -2.89
C GLY A 167 1.24 -12.76 -3.96
N GLU A 168 0.04 -13.25 -3.68
CA GLU A 168 -0.78 -14.01 -4.63
C GLU A 168 -1.85 -13.11 -5.29
N PRO A 169 -1.73 -12.82 -6.60
CA PRO A 169 -2.71 -12.01 -7.31
C PRO A 169 -3.77 -12.86 -8.02
N TRP A 170 -5.01 -12.37 -8.09
CA TRP A 170 -6.09 -13.00 -8.84
C TRP A 170 -7.05 -11.97 -9.47
N LYS A 171 -7.87 -12.44 -10.42
CA LYS A 171 -9.03 -11.72 -10.94
C LYS A 171 -10.25 -12.12 -10.12
N GLN A 172 -10.74 -11.21 -9.30
CA GLN A 172 -11.98 -11.38 -8.54
C GLN A 172 -13.17 -11.10 -9.48
N PRO A 173 -14.02 -12.09 -9.77
CA PRO A 173 -15.25 -11.85 -10.51
C PRO A 173 -16.16 -10.90 -9.72
N LEU A 174 -16.82 -10.01 -10.44
CA LEU A 174 -17.76 -9.03 -9.90
C LEU A 174 -19.19 -9.37 -10.35
N PRO A 175 -20.20 -8.86 -9.64
CA PRO A 175 -21.58 -9.29 -9.88
C PRO A 175 -22.12 -8.77 -11.21
N SER A 176 -22.55 -9.71 -12.05
CA SER A 176 -23.21 -9.44 -13.34
C SER A 176 -24.74 -9.49 -13.26
N ASN A 177 -25.29 -10.14 -12.22
CA ASN A 177 -26.72 -10.34 -11.94
C ASN A 177 -27.08 -9.78 -10.55
N ASP A 178 -28.19 -10.20 -9.94
CA ASP A 178 -28.66 -9.68 -8.64
C ASP A 178 -27.85 -10.18 -7.42
N GLU A 179 -26.81 -11.00 -7.64
CA GLU A 179 -25.91 -11.43 -6.57
C GLU A 179 -25.03 -10.28 -6.09
N THR A 180 -24.75 -10.23 -4.79
CA THR A 180 -23.81 -9.24 -4.23
C THR A 180 -22.49 -9.93 -3.92
N VAL A 181 -21.40 -9.46 -4.51
CA VAL A 181 -20.05 -9.92 -4.14
C VAL A 181 -19.56 -9.07 -2.99
N VAL A 182 -19.27 -9.73 -1.87
CA VAL A 182 -18.74 -9.10 -0.66
C VAL A 182 -17.39 -9.71 -0.34
N VAL A 183 -16.38 -8.86 -0.18
CA VAL A 183 -15.09 -9.26 0.38
C VAL A 183 -14.95 -8.60 1.75
N GLU A 184 -14.71 -9.41 2.77
CA GLU A 184 -14.51 -8.94 4.13
C GLU A 184 -13.14 -9.36 4.64
N ILE A 185 -12.47 -8.44 5.33
CA ILE A 185 -11.19 -8.66 5.99
C ILE A 185 -11.38 -8.34 7.47
N SER A 186 -11.01 -9.30 8.32
CA SER A 186 -11.12 -9.21 9.77
C SER A 186 -9.99 -9.96 10.44
N HIS A 187 -9.60 -9.51 11.63
CA HIS A 187 -8.72 -10.27 12.51
C HIS A 187 -9.41 -11.57 12.96
N LEU A 188 -8.65 -12.66 13.05
CA LEU A 188 -9.15 -13.97 13.48
C LEU A 188 -8.26 -14.60 14.56
N ARG A 189 -6.94 -14.60 14.36
CA ARG A 189 -5.96 -15.16 15.29
C ARG A 189 -4.71 -14.31 15.30
N GLN A 190 -3.96 -14.45 16.39
CA GLN A 190 -2.65 -13.84 16.56
C GLN A 190 -1.62 -14.95 16.76
N VAL A 191 -0.42 -14.72 16.23
CA VAL A 191 0.72 -15.62 16.38
C VAL A 191 1.89 -14.87 16.98
N THR A 192 2.65 -15.53 17.86
CA THR A 192 3.90 -14.98 18.38
C THR A 192 5.00 -15.16 17.33
N MET A 193 5.69 -14.07 17.00
CA MET A 193 6.78 -14.08 16.02
C MET A 193 8.09 -13.64 16.68
N LEU A 194 9.20 -14.23 16.24
CA LEU A 194 10.53 -13.76 16.63
C LEU A 194 10.80 -12.43 15.94
N ALA A 195 11.13 -11.40 16.72
CA ALA A 195 11.50 -10.07 16.23
C ALA A 195 12.94 -9.73 16.61
N ASN A 196 13.61 -8.95 15.77
CA ASN A 196 14.89 -8.34 16.13
C ASN A 196 14.64 -7.05 16.93
N GLY A 197 15.63 -6.59 17.71
CA GLY A 197 15.50 -5.37 18.52
C GLY A 197 15.34 -4.06 17.72
N HIS A 198 15.40 -4.12 16.39
CA HIS A 198 15.20 -2.97 15.50
C HIS A 198 14.04 -3.21 14.52
N CYS A 199 13.03 -3.97 14.96
CA CYS A 199 11.87 -4.29 14.16
C CYS A 199 11.03 -3.03 13.88
N LYS A 200 10.54 -2.88 12.65
CA LYS A 200 9.54 -1.84 12.33
C LYS A 200 8.18 -2.16 12.95
N SER A 201 7.89 -3.45 13.14
CA SER A 201 6.69 -3.95 13.79
C SER A 201 6.80 -3.72 15.29
N LYS A 202 5.98 -2.80 15.80
CA LYS A 202 5.90 -2.47 17.22
C LYS A 202 4.66 -3.07 17.86
N SER A 203 4.80 -3.44 19.12
CA SER A 203 3.69 -3.86 19.98
C SER A 203 3.11 -2.65 20.72
N VAL A 204 1.82 -2.67 21.02
CA VAL A 204 1.17 -1.66 21.89
C VAL A 204 1.80 -1.63 23.28
N GLU A 205 2.22 -2.79 23.78
CA GLU A 205 2.78 -2.98 25.13
C GLU A 205 4.30 -2.77 25.19
N GLU A 206 4.95 -2.41 24.07
CA GLU A 206 6.40 -2.21 24.04
C GLU A 206 6.77 -0.98 24.90
N PRO A 207 7.60 -1.14 25.95
CA PRO A 207 8.02 -0.03 26.78
C PRO A 207 8.69 1.05 25.91
N LEU A 208 8.31 2.30 26.11
CA LEU A 208 8.99 3.44 25.48
C LEU A 208 10.45 3.47 25.97
N THR A 209 11.36 2.78 25.28
CA THR A 209 12.79 3.02 25.47
C THR A 209 13.06 4.47 25.07
N PRO A 210 13.73 5.28 25.91
CA PRO A 210 14.01 6.67 25.57
C PRO A 210 14.91 6.69 24.34
N SER A 211 14.39 7.19 23.23
CA SER A 211 15.22 7.44 22.05
C SER A 211 16.22 8.54 22.40
N SER A 212 17.51 8.22 22.30
CA SER A 212 18.57 9.21 22.25
C SER A 212 18.23 10.30 21.22
N HIS A 213 18.25 11.54 21.68
CA HIS A 213 18.06 12.81 20.98
C HIS A 213 18.17 12.81 19.44
N GLY A 214 17.13 13.34 18.80
CA GLY A 214 17.11 13.84 17.43
C GLY A 214 15.92 14.77 17.25
N HIS A 215 16.18 16.06 17.50
CA HIS A 215 15.36 17.28 17.40
C HIS A 215 13.88 17.23 16.97
N GLU A 216 13.09 17.94 17.77
CA GLU A 216 11.70 18.35 17.61
C GLU A 216 11.51 19.39 16.48
N ASN A 217 10.30 19.40 15.91
CA ASN A 217 9.60 20.50 15.23
C ASN A 217 10.28 21.17 14.01
N ASP A 218 9.67 21.03 12.84
CA ASP A 218 9.33 22.23 12.06
C ASP A 218 8.12 22.02 11.12
N ASP A 219 7.12 22.87 11.31
CA ASP A 219 6.10 23.20 10.32
C ASP A 219 6.73 24.30 9.45
N SER A 220 7.17 24.00 8.22
CA SER A 220 7.34 25.02 7.19
C SER A 220 7.11 24.44 5.80
N ASP A 221 6.24 25.11 5.07
CA ASP A 221 6.12 25.01 3.62
C ASP A 221 7.49 25.23 2.95
N SER A 222 7.66 24.54 1.81
CA SER A 222 8.60 24.76 0.70
C SER A 222 9.87 25.57 0.96
N LEU A 223 11.04 25.00 0.68
CA LEU A 223 11.98 25.45 -0.36
C LEU A 223 13.21 24.52 -0.40
N GLU A 224 13.99 24.67 -1.46
CA GLU A 224 15.00 23.79 -2.03
C GLU A 224 16.27 23.59 -1.16
N ASP A 225 17.00 22.53 -1.54
CA ASP A 225 18.45 22.32 -1.46
C ASP A 225 19.12 21.50 -0.34
N GLU A 226 19.78 20.45 -0.87
CA GLU A 226 21.09 19.85 -0.62
C GLU A 226 21.43 19.02 0.65
N ASP A 227 21.67 17.74 0.34
CA ASP A 227 22.82 16.89 0.70
C ASP A 227 23.27 16.76 2.17
N GLU A 228 23.02 15.57 2.73
CA GLU A 228 24.08 14.88 3.47
C GLU A 228 23.93 13.35 3.36
N TRP A 229 24.86 12.72 2.64
CA TRP A 229 25.03 11.28 2.54
C TRP A 229 25.60 10.70 3.84
N LYS A 230 24.95 9.68 4.42
CA LYS A 230 25.62 8.72 5.32
C LYS A 230 25.23 7.26 5.05
N GLU A 231 26.27 6.54 4.63
CA GLU A 231 26.51 5.10 4.49
C GLU A 231 25.49 4.08 5.05
N GLY A 232 25.04 3.20 4.13
CA GLY A 232 25.52 1.82 4.12
C GLY A 232 25.21 0.93 5.33
N ARG A 233 24.01 0.33 5.36
CA ARG A 233 23.75 -0.90 6.13
C ARG A 233 22.91 -1.89 5.32
N LYS A 234 23.56 -2.94 4.80
CA LYS A 234 22.93 -4.10 4.15
C LYS A 234 22.01 -4.79 5.16
N LYS A 235 20.70 -4.77 4.90
CA LYS A 235 19.68 -5.48 5.70
C LYS A 235 19.11 -6.59 4.84
N PHE A 236 19.54 -7.82 5.12
CA PHE A 236 19.04 -9.02 4.46
C PHE A 236 17.53 -9.17 4.65
N GLY A 237 16.81 -8.88 3.58
CA GLY A 237 15.39 -9.15 3.38
C GLY A 237 15.08 -8.90 1.91
N ALA A 238 13.97 -9.42 1.40
CA ALA A 238 13.51 -9.19 0.02
C ALA A 238 13.26 -7.69 -0.32
N ALA A 239 13.54 -6.77 0.60
CA ALA A 239 13.48 -5.33 0.50
C ALA A 239 14.67 -4.68 -0.22
N ASP A 240 15.88 -5.25 -0.14
CA ASP A 240 17.04 -4.76 -0.92
C ASP A 240 16.86 -4.99 -2.44
N THR A 241 15.81 -5.72 -2.82
CA THR A 241 15.44 -6.04 -4.21
C THR A 241 14.66 -4.91 -4.92
N PHE A 242 14.28 -3.83 -4.25
CA PHE A 242 13.49 -2.74 -4.86
C PHE A 242 14.14 -1.35 -4.81
N LYS A 243 15.37 -1.26 -4.32
CA LYS A 243 16.15 -0.04 -4.47
C LYS A 243 16.73 0.01 -5.87
N LEU A 244 16.46 1.10 -6.60
CA LEU A 244 17.25 1.43 -7.78
C LEU A 244 18.72 1.57 -7.32
N PRO A 245 19.70 1.04 -8.07
CA PRO A 245 21.10 1.28 -7.75
C PRO A 245 21.36 2.79 -7.75
N ASP A 246 22.19 3.25 -6.82
CA ASP A 246 22.52 4.67 -6.58
C ASP A 246 23.23 5.37 -7.77
N GLU A 247 23.27 4.76 -8.95
CA GLU A 247 24.04 5.19 -10.14
C GLU A 247 23.18 5.58 -11.36
N VAL A 248 21.86 5.80 -11.21
CA VAL A 248 21.07 6.39 -12.30
C VAL A 248 21.04 7.90 -12.13
N ASP A 249 22.00 8.56 -12.78
CA ASP A 249 22.01 10.01 -12.97
C ASP A 249 20.86 10.41 -13.92
N ILE A 250 19.81 11.01 -13.36
CA ILE A 250 18.59 11.41 -14.08
C ILE A 250 18.82 12.74 -14.84
N ALA A 251 19.99 13.37 -14.73
CA ALA A 251 20.31 14.62 -15.43
C ALA A 251 20.46 14.48 -16.96
N HIS A 252 20.46 13.26 -17.52
CA HIS A 252 20.74 13.02 -18.95
C HIS A 252 19.59 12.41 -19.77
N LEU A 253 18.35 12.48 -19.30
CA LEU A 253 17.17 12.17 -20.12
C LEU A 253 16.42 13.46 -20.50
N SER A 254 16.96 14.18 -21.48
CA SER A 254 16.23 15.13 -22.34
C SER A 254 16.18 14.61 -23.76
#